data_AF-A0A620CX76-F1
#
_entry.id   AF-A0A620CX76-F1
#
_cell.length_a   1.000
_cell.length_b   1.000
_cell.length_c   1.000
_cell.angle_alpha   90.00
_cell.angle_beta   90.00
_cell.angle_gamma   90.00
#
_symmetry.space_group_name_H-M   'P 1'
#
loop_
_entity.id
_entity.type
_entity.pdbx_description
1 polymer ?
#
loop_
_entity_poly.entity_id
_entity_poly.type
_entity_poly.pdbx_seq_one_letter_code
_entity_poly.pdbx_strand_id
1 'polypeptide(L)'
;MTFNEIQSDNRIPLVEIEFDNSMAVVGTPAPHQRVLMFGQANLKDGKVDGTGALDTPVRITRDAQAVSLFGRGSMLAWMVKEFIAINPDTELYVIAQGAGTGNADAGSLTLSGTATGDGVLSVYVGGRRYQVAVAGGQKGKALADRLAALINADRDAPFTAVSAAPAGADVGADASVVSLTARFISECAAHDIRLNYYDGETTPDGLTVVITPPAAKAANPDITRSVANMGERQYNYVVMPYRDLANLNVLSAELLKR
;
A
#
# COMPACT_ATOMS: atom_id res chain seq x y z
N MET A 1 -8.22 15.39 52.92
CA MET A 1 -7.54 16.70 53.08
C MET A 1 -6.82 16.97 51.79
N THR A 2 -7.30 17.94 51.03
CA THR A 2 -6.64 18.43 49.81
C THR A 2 -5.75 19.60 50.19
N PHE A 3 -4.45 19.48 49.90
CA PHE A 3 -3.47 20.54 50.02
C PHE A 3 -3.37 21.21 48.65
N ASN A 4 -4.00 22.36 48.50
CA ASN A 4 -4.05 23.08 47.22
C ASN A 4 -3.22 24.38 47.25
N GLU A 5 -2.85 24.86 48.44
CA GLU A 5 -2.14 26.12 48.64
C GLU A 5 -1.32 26.07 49.94
N ILE A 6 -0.05 26.48 49.88
CA ILE A 6 0.76 26.80 51.08
C ILE A 6 0.18 28.07 51.71
N GLN A 7 -0.27 27.97 52.96
CA GLN A 7 -0.93 29.07 53.64
C GLN A 7 0.03 30.23 53.90
N SER A 8 -0.39 31.46 53.58
CA SER A 8 0.38 32.70 53.80
C SER A 8 0.75 32.94 55.27
N ASP A 9 0.02 32.29 56.18
CA ASP A 9 0.18 32.45 57.62
C ASP A 9 1.19 31.44 58.20
N ASN A 10 1.83 30.65 57.35
CA ASN A 10 2.93 29.78 57.74
C ASN A 10 4.18 30.62 58.08
N ARG A 11 4.52 30.66 59.37
CA ARG A 11 5.63 31.48 59.91
C ARG A 11 6.92 30.69 60.08
N ILE A 12 6.93 29.42 59.66
CA ILE A 12 8.09 28.55 59.79
C ILE A 12 8.87 28.61 58.46
N PRO A 13 10.12 29.11 58.47
CA PRO A 13 10.92 29.20 57.25
C PRO A 13 11.43 27.81 56.85
N LEU A 14 10.64 27.10 56.04
CA LEU A 14 10.96 25.79 55.47
C LEU A 14 10.74 25.79 53.95
N VAL A 15 11.31 24.80 53.27
CA VAL A 15 10.98 24.51 51.87
C VAL A 15 9.84 23.50 51.88
N GLU A 16 8.69 23.92 51.35
CA GLU A 16 7.50 23.09 51.24
C GLU A 16 7.23 22.80 49.76
N ILE A 17 7.01 21.53 49.42
CA ILE A 17 6.73 21.06 48.07
C ILE A 17 5.44 20.25 48.16
N GLU A 18 4.42 20.66 47.42
CA GLU A 18 3.15 19.95 47.32
C GLU A 18 3.03 19.23 45.98
N PHE A 19 2.42 18.04 46.01
CA PHE A 19 2.12 17.25 44.82
C PHE A 19 0.60 17.16 44.66
N ASP A 20 0.08 17.85 43.64
CA ASP A 20 -1.32 17.72 43.25
C ASP A 20 -1.51 16.52 42.31
N ASN A 21 -2.22 15.51 42.78
CA ASN A 21 -2.58 14.32 42.01
C ASN A 21 -4.00 14.41 41.43
N SER A 22 -4.67 15.56 41.47
CA SER A 22 -6.05 15.76 40.98
C SER A 22 -6.20 15.44 39.48
N MET A 23 -5.13 15.64 38.71
CA MET A 23 -5.04 15.29 37.27
C MET A 23 -4.17 14.05 37.02
N ALA A 24 -3.76 13.32 38.06
CA ALA A 24 -3.06 12.06 37.90
C ALA A 24 -4.03 10.98 37.39
N VAL A 25 -3.56 10.11 36.50
CA VAL A 25 -4.37 8.99 35.99
C VAL A 25 -4.71 8.06 37.17
N VAL A 26 -6.00 8.04 37.55
CA VAL A 26 -6.52 7.19 38.62
C VAL A 26 -6.94 5.84 38.02
N GLY A 27 -5.99 4.93 37.84
CA GLY A 27 -6.21 3.59 37.28
C GLY A 27 -5.00 3.07 36.50
N THR A 28 -5.04 1.82 36.06
CA THR A 28 -4.02 1.30 35.13
C THR A 28 -4.16 2.05 33.80
N PRO A 29 -3.15 2.81 33.36
CA PRO A 29 -3.20 3.44 32.04
C PRO A 29 -3.46 2.37 30.98
N ALA A 30 -4.30 2.68 29.99
CA ALA A 30 -4.45 1.79 28.86
C ALA A 30 -3.06 1.52 28.27
N PRO A 31 -2.65 0.25 28.11
CA PRO A 31 -1.32 -0.05 27.62
C PRO A 31 -1.15 0.59 26.25
N HIS A 32 -0.06 1.33 26.06
CA HIS A 32 0.28 1.87 24.74
C HIS A 32 0.50 0.70 23.78
N GLN A 33 -0.50 0.43 22.94
CA GLN A 33 -0.43 -0.62 21.96
C GLN A 33 0.38 -0.15 20.76
N ARG A 34 1.49 -0.85 20.51
CA ARG A 34 2.39 -0.58 19.39
C ARG A 34 2.20 -1.59 18.29
N VAL A 35 2.12 -1.10 17.06
CA VAL A 35 2.03 -1.95 15.87
C VAL A 35 3.31 -1.83 15.07
N LEU A 36 3.87 -2.96 14.66
CA LEU A 36 4.94 -3.03 13.68
C LEU A 36 4.36 -3.49 12.35
N MET A 37 4.63 -2.75 11.28
CA MET A 37 4.19 -3.08 9.93
C MET A 37 5.38 -3.28 9.00
N PHE A 38 5.42 -4.44 8.36
CA PHE A 38 6.32 -4.76 7.25
C PHE A 38 5.64 -4.44 5.92
N GLY A 39 6.44 -4.13 4.91
CA GLY A 39 5.97 -3.94 3.54
C GLY A 39 7.06 -3.34 2.65
N GLN A 40 6.83 -3.33 1.35
CA GLN A 40 7.83 -2.85 0.40
C GLN A 40 7.76 -1.34 0.19
N ALA A 41 8.94 -0.72 0.14
CA ALA A 41 9.10 0.61 -0.41
C ALA A 41 9.27 0.53 -1.94
N ASN A 42 8.94 1.62 -2.63
CA ASN A 42 9.34 1.77 -4.03
C ASN A 42 10.86 1.88 -4.09
N LEU A 43 11.46 1.24 -5.07
CA LEU A 43 12.90 1.33 -5.29
C LEU A 43 13.21 2.06 -6.58
N LYS A 44 14.26 2.87 -6.52
CA LYS A 44 14.93 3.49 -7.66
C LYS A 44 16.43 3.26 -7.51
N ASP A 45 17.05 2.62 -8.49
CA ASP A 45 18.48 2.28 -8.49
C ASP A 45 18.93 1.52 -7.22
N GLY A 46 18.08 0.59 -6.75
CA GLY A 46 18.34 -0.24 -5.57
C GLY A 46 18.18 0.47 -4.22
N LYS A 47 17.72 1.72 -4.20
CA LYS A 47 17.45 2.51 -2.99
C LYS A 47 15.98 2.90 -2.90
N VAL A 48 15.51 3.24 -1.72
CA VAL A 48 14.16 3.75 -1.52
C VAL A 48 13.95 5.02 -2.36
N ASP A 49 12.87 5.08 -3.13
CA ASP A 49 12.44 6.28 -3.88
C ASP A 49 11.73 7.26 -2.93
N GLY A 50 12.48 7.72 -1.92
CA GLY A 50 12.01 8.54 -0.81
C GLY A 50 13.15 8.84 0.15
N THR A 51 12.84 9.40 1.32
CA THR A 51 13.86 9.75 2.34
C THR A 51 14.06 8.67 3.41
N GLY A 52 13.30 7.57 3.34
CA GLY A 52 13.39 6.45 4.27
C GLY A 52 14.59 5.52 4.01
N ALA A 53 14.77 4.57 4.91
CA ALA A 53 15.78 3.51 4.80
C ALA A 53 15.12 2.13 4.83
N LEU A 54 15.73 1.17 4.15
CA LEU A 54 15.35 -0.23 4.25
C LEU A 54 15.74 -0.81 5.61
N ASP A 55 14.99 -1.82 6.05
CA ASP A 55 15.25 -2.63 7.23
C ASP A 55 15.41 -1.84 8.53
N THR A 56 14.90 -0.61 8.58
CA THR A 56 15.00 0.27 9.75
C THR A 56 13.60 0.67 10.21
N PRO A 57 13.19 0.35 11.45
CA PRO A 57 11.88 0.72 11.94
C PRO A 57 11.79 2.23 12.15
N VAL A 58 10.77 2.86 11.57
CA VAL A 58 10.49 4.29 11.68
C VAL A 58 9.07 4.49 12.18
N ARG A 59 8.88 5.41 13.14
CA ARG A 59 7.56 5.77 13.65
C ARG A 59 6.81 6.60 12.60
N ILE A 60 5.56 6.22 12.34
CA ILE A 60 4.67 6.91 11.41
C ILE A 60 3.48 7.47 12.18
N THR A 61 3.16 8.74 11.96
CA THR A 61 2.02 9.41 12.63
C THR A 61 0.96 9.92 11.65
N ARG A 62 1.25 9.89 10.35
CA ARG A 62 0.32 10.29 9.28
C ARG A 62 0.64 9.55 7.98
N ASP A 63 -0.37 9.32 7.17
CA ASP A 63 -0.28 8.66 5.86
C ASP A 63 0.74 9.33 4.91
N ALA A 64 0.71 10.66 4.84
CA ALA A 64 1.62 11.42 3.98
C ALA A 64 3.11 11.23 4.33
N GLN A 65 3.42 10.84 5.57
CA GLN A 65 4.80 10.53 5.97
C GLN A 65 5.31 9.27 5.29
N ALA A 66 4.46 8.23 5.13
CA ALA A 66 4.84 7.01 4.44
C ALA A 66 5.09 7.24 2.94
N VAL A 67 4.32 8.12 2.30
CA VAL A 67 4.56 8.53 0.91
C VAL A 67 5.93 9.19 0.74
N SER A 68 6.30 10.10 1.65
CA SER A 68 7.61 10.78 1.61
C SER A 68 8.78 9.84 1.90
N LEU A 69 8.59 8.89 2.83
CA LEU A 69 9.66 7.98 3.24
C LEU A 69 9.86 6.83 2.26
N PHE A 70 8.78 6.19 1.80
CA PHE A 70 8.82 4.91 1.09
C PHE A 70 8.43 5.02 -0.40
N GLY A 71 8.12 6.22 -0.86
CA GLY A 71 7.73 6.50 -2.23
C GLY A 71 6.23 6.41 -2.46
N ARG A 72 5.74 7.25 -3.37
CA ARG A 72 4.32 7.34 -3.72
C ARG A 72 3.83 6.11 -4.48
N GLY A 73 2.68 5.57 -4.08
CA GLY A 73 2.15 4.32 -4.64
C GLY A 73 2.93 3.07 -4.21
N SER A 74 3.83 3.17 -3.22
CA SER A 74 4.44 1.98 -2.63
C SER A 74 3.42 1.14 -1.87
N MET A 75 3.74 -0.14 -1.68
CA MET A 75 2.95 -1.04 -0.85
C MET A 75 2.74 -0.45 0.55
N LEU A 76 3.81 0.08 1.15
CA LEU A 76 3.75 0.73 2.46
C LEU A 76 2.90 1.99 2.47
N ALA A 77 3.00 2.86 1.46
CA ALA A 77 2.15 4.05 1.39
C ALA A 77 0.66 3.69 1.42
N TRP A 78 0.27 2.61 0.74
CA TRP A 78 -1.10 2.11 0.73
C TRP A 78 -1.50 1.47 2.07
N MET A 79 -0.69 0.55 2.59
CA MET A 79 -0.96 -0.14 3.86
C MET A 79 -1.06 0.84 5.04
N VAL A 80 -0.18 1.84 5.11
CA VAL A 80 -0.20 2.87 6.15
C VAL A 80 -1.45 3.74 6.05
N LYS A 81 -1.83 4.15 4.83
CA LYS A 81 -3.02 4.97 4.60
C LYS A 81 -4.28 4.28 5.14
N GLU A 82 -4.48 3.02 4.75
CA GLU A 82 -5.64 2.24 5.21
C GLU A 82 -5.58 1.96 6.71
N PHE A 83 -4.40 1.65 7.25
CA PHE A 83 -4.24 1.40 8.68
C PHE A 83 -4.58 2.62 9.54
N ILE A 84 -4.05 3.81 9.19
CA ILE A 84 -4.28 5.06 9.93
C ILE A 84 -5.73 5.53 9.79
N ALA A 85 -6.38 5.31 8.65
CA ALA A 85 -7.80 5.65 8.47
C ALA A 85 -8.70 4.90 9.47
N ILE A 86 -8.32 3.68 9.87
CA ILE A 86 -9.06 2.84 10.82
C ILE A 86 -8.56 3.07 12.27
N ASN A 87 -7.25 3.29 12.45
CA ASN A 87 -6.58 3.33 13.75
C ASN A 87 -5.76 4.63 13.96
N PRO A 88 -6.39 5.81 13.96
CA PRO A 88 -5.68 7.10 13.95
C PRO A 88 -4.80 7.33 15.18
N ASP A 89 -5.17 6.79 16.34
CA ASP A 89 -4.47 7.01 17.61
C ASP A 89 -3.44 5.92 17.96
N THR A 90 -3.26 4.93 17.09
CA THR A 90 -2.36 3.80 17.36
C THR A 90 -0.90 4.15 17.07
N GLU A 91 0.00 3.75 17.96
CA GLU A 91 1.44 3.95 17.76
C GLU A 91 1.97 2.98 16.68
N LEU A 92 2.05 3.47 15.44
CA LEU A 92 2.52 2.70 14.29
C LEU A 92 4.02 2.89 14.03
N TYR A 93 4.72 1.77 13.95
CA TYR A 93 6.07 1.65 13.41
C TYR A 93 6.04 0.88 12.10
N VAL A 94 6.83 1.34 11.13
CA VAL A 94 6.92 0.72 9.81
C VAL A 94 8.37 0.38 9.53
N ILE A 95 8.62 -0.81 8.97
CA ILE A 95 9.92 -1.25 8.51
C ILE A 95 9.84 -1.63 7.04
N ALA A 96 10.61 -0.94 6.20
CA ALA A 96 10.56 -1.11 4.76
C ALA A 96 11.48 -2.22 4.25
N GLN A 97 10.95 -3.06 3.37
CA GLN A 97 11.73 -4.04 2.62
C GLN A 97 12.02 -3.54 1.21
N GLY A 98 13.11 -4.06 0.64
CA GLY A 98 13.42 -3.89 -0.77
C GLY A 98 12.57 -4.79 -1.67
N ALA A 99 12.98 -4.91 -2.92
CA ALA A 99 12.39 -5.82 -3.88
C ALA A 99 12.69 -7.29 -3.51
N GLY A 100 11.72 -8.16 -3.76
CA GLY A 100 11.95 -9.60 -3.87
C GLY A 100 12.58 -9.94 -5.23
N THR A 101 12.35 -11.16 -5.71
CA THR A 101 12.91 -11.63 -6.98
C THR A 101 11.83 -11.94 -8.01
N GLY A 102 12.20 -11.90 -9.30
CA GLY A 102 11.27 -12.05 -10.42
C GLY A 102 10.86 -10.70 -11.02
N ASN A 103 9.71 -10.68 -11.70
CA ASN A 103 9.21 -9.51 -12.43
C ASN A 103 8.04 -8.87 -11.69
N ALA A 104 7.91 -7.55 -11.79
CA ALA A 104 6.78 -6.80 -11.25
C ALA A 104 5.52 -6.90 -12.15
N ASP A 105 5.21 -8.09 -12.67
CA ASP A 105 4.04 -8.31 -13.53
C ASP A 105 2.76 -8.30 -12.69
N ALA A 106 1.89 -7.32 -12.94
CA ALA A 106 0.61 -7.18 -12.25
C ALA A 106 -0.56 -7.79 -13.03
N GLY A 107 -0.30 -8.34 -14.22
CA GLY A 107 -1.28 -8.88 -15.14
C GLY A 107 -1.54 -7.93 -16.30
N SER A 108 -2.46 -8.33 -17.18
CA SER A 108 -2.80 -7.53 -18.35
C SER A 108 -4.26 -7.66 -18.70
N LEU A 109 -4.72 -6.73 -19.52
CA LEU A 109 -6.03 -6.77 -20.16
C LEU A 109 -5.86 -6.42 -21.64
N THR A 110 -6.48 -7.20 -22.51
CA THR A 110 -6.45 -6.99 -23.95
C THR A 110 -7.81 -6.47 -24.39
N LEU A 111 -7.85 -5.28 -24.97
CA LEU A 111 -9.05 -4.75 -25.62
C LEU A 111 -8.96 -5.03 -27.12
N SER A 112 -10.04 -5.52 -27.71
CA SER A 112 -10.16 -5.71 -29.16
C SER A 112 -11.55 -5.34 -29.67
N GLY A 113 -11.67 -5.20 -30.99
CA GLY A 113 -12.94 -4.89 -31.67
C GLY A 113 -13.19 -3.39 -31.85
N THR A 114 -14.40 -3.06 -32.29
CA THR A 114 -14.85 -1.69 -32.56
C THR A 114 -16.23 -1.50 -31.92
N ALA A 115 -16.38 -0.46 -31.11
CA ALA A 115 -17.64 -0.16 -30.45
C ALA A 115 -18.75 0.14 -31.47
N THR A 116 -19.92 -0.48 -31.30
CA THR A 116 -21.08 -0.24 -32.19
C THR A 116 -21.97 0.89 -31.72
N GLY A 117 -21.76 1.41 -30.52
CA GLY A 117 -22.49 2.53 -29.95
C GLY A 117 -21.72 3.19 -28.81
N ASP A 118 -22.32 4.24 -28.25
CA ASP A 118 -21.75 4.98 -27.13
C ASP A 118 -21.93 4.20 -25.82
N GLY A 119 -20.98 4.34 -24.90
CA GLY A 119 -21.02 3.66 -23.62
C GLY A 119 -19.83 4.01 -22.72
N VAL A 120 -19.67 3.26 -21.64
CA VAL A 120 -18.55 3.42 -20.71
C VAL A 120 -17.96 2.07 -20.39
N LEU A 121 -16.66 1.91 -20.63
CA LEU A 121 -15.92 0.74 -20.18
C LEU A 121 -15.44 0.97 -18.74
N SER A 122 -15.86 0.13 -17.81
CA SER A 122 -15.48 0.21 -16.39
C SER A 122 -14.53 -0.93 -16.02
N VAL A 123 -13.29 -0.58 -15.68
CA VAL A 123 -12.21 -1.50 -15.31
C VAL A 123 -11.83 -1.27 -13.86
N TYR A 124 -11.63 -2.34 -13.11
CA TYR A 124 -11.18 -2.30 -11.73
C TYR A 124 -9.82 -2.97 -11.63
N VAL A 125 -8.83 -2.29 -11.04
CA VAL A 125 -7.50 -2.85 -10.82
C VAL A 125 -7.10 -2.58 -9.38
N GLY A 126 -6.82 -3.63 -8.61
CA GLY A 126 -6.40 -3.51 -7.21
C GLY A 126 -7.40 -2.73 -6.34
N GLY A 127 -8.71 -2.89 -6.61
CA GLY A 127 -9.78 -2.17 -5.92
C GLY A 127 -10.02 -0.72 -6.38
N ARG A 128 -9.28 -0.24 -7.39
CA ARG A 128 -9.43 1.12 -7.95
C ARG A 128 -10.25 1.08 -9.23
N ARG A 129 -11.21 1.99 -9.38
CA ARG A 129 -12.11 2.08 -10.54
C ARG A 129 -11.55 3.04 -11.58
N TYR A 130 -11.45 2.59 -12.82
CA TYR A 130 -11.05 3.35 -13.99
C TYR A 130 -12.15 3.27 -15.06
N GLN A 131 -12.65 4.42 -15.49
CA GLN A 131 -13.74 4.50 -16.46
C GLN A 131 -13.29 5.21 -17.74
N VAL A 132 -13.53 4.57 -18.87
CA VAL A 132 -13.21 5.13 -20.19
C VAL A 132 -14.50 5.32 -20.96
N ALA A 133 -14.79 6.58 -21.33
CA ALA A 133 -15.89 6.89 -22.23
C ALA A 133 -15.60 6.32 -23.63
N VAL A 134 -16.60 5.65 -24.19
CA VAL A 134 -16.56 4.98 -25.49
C VAL A 134 -17.58 5.66 -26.39
N ALA A 135 -17.15 6.03 -27.59
CA ALA A 135 -18.05 6.48 -28.65
C ALA A 135 -18.16 5.41 -29.75
N GLY A 136 -19.30 5.35 -30.42
CA GLY A 136 -19.50 4.48 -31.58
C GLY A 136 -18.39 4.66 -32.63
N GLY A 137 -17.89 3.54 -33.17
CA GLY A 137 -16.79 3.50 -34.13
C GLY A 137 -15.39 3.55 -33.52
N GLN A 138 -15.24 3.69 -32.19
CA GLN A 138 -13.93 3.65 -31.54
C GLN A 138 -13.40 2.22 -31.44
N LYS A 139 -12.12 2.06 -31.81
CA LYS A 139 -11.40 0.79 -31.76
C LYS A 139 -10.86 0.52 -30.35
N GLY A 140 -10.77 -0.76 -29.98
CA GLY A 140 -10.20 -1.23 -28.71
C GLY A 140 -8.81 -0.66 -28.43
N LYS A 141 -7.96 -0.52 -29.45
CA LYS A 141 -6.63 0.11 -29.33
C LYS A 141 -6.69 1.53 -28.74
N ALA A 142 -7.56 2.40 -29.27
CA ALA A 142 -7.65 3.78 -28.81
C ALA A 142 -8.17 3.87 -27.36
N LEU A 143 -9.04 2.94 -26.97
CA LEU A 143 -9.56 2.84 -25.60
C LEU A 143 -8.51 2.31 -24.63
N ALA A 144 -7.70 1.34 -25.04
CA ALA A 144 -6.57 0.83 -24.28
C ALA A 144 -5.51 1.91 -24.01
N ASP A 145 -5.19 2.73 -25.01
CA ASP A 145 -4.26 3.85 -24.86
C ASP A 145 -4.79 4.88 -23.84
N ARG A 146 -6.09 5.20 -23.87
CA ARG A 146 -6.74 6.08 -22.88
C ARG A 146 -6.78 5.45 -21.48
N LEU A 147 -7.07 4.15 -21.37
CA LEU A 147 -7.08 3.45 -20.10
C LEU A 147 -5.70 3.46 -19.45
N ALA A 148 -4.65 3.18 -20.22
CA ALA A 148 -3.27 3.26 -19.73
C ALA A 148 -2.90 4.68 -19.26
N ALA A 149 -3.32 5.70 -20.00
CA ALA A 149 -3.12 7.10 -19.59
C ALA A 149 -3.88 7.44 -18.29
N LEU A 150 -5.12 6.99 -18.15
CA LEU A 150 -5.93 7.21 -16.95
C LEU A 150 -5.31 6.53 -15.71
N ILE A 151 -4.82 5.30 -15.86
CA ILE A 151 -4.11 4.58 -14.79
C ILE A 151 -2.84 5.34 -14.39
N ASN A 152 -2.04 5.80 -15.35
CA ASN A 152 -0.79 6.51 -15.06
C ASN A 152 -1.00 7.94 -14.50
N ALA A 153 -2.16 8.56 -14.74
CA ALA A 153 -2.54 9.82 -14.11
C ALA A 153 -2.80 9.65 -12.59
N ASP A 154 -3.21 8.46 -12.18
CA ASP A 154 -3.37 8.09 -10.78
C ASP A 154 -2.03 7.72 -10.14
N ARG A 155 -1.32 8.74 -9.65
CA ARG A 155 0.05 8.58 -9.12
C ARG A 155 0.11 7.76 -7.82
N ASP A 156 -1.01 7.56 -7.15
CA ASP A 156 -1.09 6.77 -5.91
C ASP A 156 -1.43 5.30 -6.18
N ALA A 157 -1.69 4.92 -7.44
CA ALA A 157 -1.88 3.53 -7.80
C ALA A 157 -0.59 2.71 -7.55
N PRO A 158 -0.69 1.50 -6.98
CA PRO A 158 0.44 0.62 -6.73
C PRO A 158 1.02 -0.04 -8.00
N PHE A 159 0.56 0.39 -9.17
CA PHE A 159 0.95 -0.11 -10.48
C PHE A 159 1.01 1.02 -11.50
N THR A 160 1.63 0.74 -12.63
CA THR A 160 1.60 1.55 -13.85
C THR A 160 1.04 0.73 -15.01
N ALA A 161 0.68 1.38 -16.10
CA ALA A 161 0.12 0.72 -17.27
C ALA A 161 0.88 1.12 -18.54
N VAL A 162 1.06 0.17 -19.45
CA VAL A 162 1.55 0.42 -20.82
C VAL A 162 0.60 -0.25 -21.79
N SER A 163 0.12 0.51 -22.77
CA SER A 163 -0.65 -0.02 -23.90
C SER A 163 0.29 -0.27 -25.08
N ALA A 164 0.26 -1.48 -25.63
CA ALA A 164 1.04 -1.86 -26.80
C ALA A 164 0.27 -2.86 -27.68
N ALA A 165 0.59 -2.87 -28.98
CA ALA A 165 0.01 -3.86 -29.90
C ALA A 165 0.33 -5.30 -29.43
N PRO A 166 -0.59 -6.27 -29.64
CA PRO A 166 -0.31 -7.67 -29.33
C PRO A 166 0.95 -8.16 -30.04
N ALA A 167 1.72 -9.03 -29.38
CA ALA A 167 2.97 -9.55 -29.93
C ALA A 167 2.74 -10.22 -31.30
N GLY A 168 3.51 -9.81 -32.32
CA GLY A 168 3.41 -10.34 -33.68
C GLY A 168 2.23 -9.81 -34.51
N ALA A 169 1.46 -8.83 -34.00
CA ALA A 169 0.41 -8.16 -34.76
C ALA A 169 0.88 -6.80 -35.32
N ASP A 170 0.28 -6.37 -36.43
CA ASP A 170 0.50 -5.03 -36.98
C ASP A 170 0.05 -3.94 -35.99
N VAL A 171 0.81 -2.84 -35.90
CA VAL A 171 0.53 -1.68 -35.02
C VAL A 171 -0.83 -1.01 -35.32
N GLY A 172 -1.42 -1.32 -36.49
CA GLY A 172 -2.75 -0.85 -36.93
C GLY A 172 -3.94 -1.74 -36.52
N ALA A 173 -3.70 -2.82 -35.75
CA ALA A 173 -4.75 -3.74 -35.32
C ALA A 173 -5.81 -3.06 -34.43
N ASP A 174 -7.05 -3.57 -34.49
CA ASP A 174 -8.17 -3.13 -33.65
C ASP A 174 -8.02 -3.53 -32.18
N ALA A 175 -6.87 -4.11 -31.81
CA ALA A 175 -6.58 -4.65 -30.49
C ALA A 175 -5.29 -4.07 -29.89
N SER A 176 -5.28 -3.92 -28.57
CA SER A 176 -4.10 -3.54 -27.79
C SER A 176 -4.11 -4.21 -26.43
N VAL A 177 -2.93 -4.56 -25.95
CA VAL A 177 -2.71 -5.13 -24.62
C VAL A 177 -2.29 -4.00 -23.69
N VAL A 178 -3.06 -3.79 -22.63
CA VAL A 178 -2.68 -2.95 -21.49
C VAL A 178 -2.00 -3.84 -20.47
N SER A 179 -0.67 -3.82 -20.46
CA SER A 179 0.15 -4.52 -19.48
C SER A 179 0.30 -3.65 -18.24
N LEU A 180 0.10 -4.26 -17.07
CA LEU A 180 0.24 -3.60 -15.78
C LEU A 180 1.54 -4.02 -15.11
N THR A 181 2.27 -3.05 -14.59
CA THR A 181 3.51 -3.28 -13.85
C THR A 181 3.34 -2.78 -12.41
N ALA A 182 3.45 -3.68 -11.43
CA ALA A 182 3.43 -3.29 -10.02
C ALA A 182 4.65 -2.39 -9.68
N ARG A 183 4.51 -1.54 -8.68
CA ARG A 183 5.62 -0.69 -8.19
C ARG A 183 6.57 -1.42 -7.23
N PHE A 184 6.25 -2.66 -6.91
CA PHE A 184 7.00 -3.51 -6.00
C PHE A 184 7.07 -4.94 -6.55
N ILE A 185 8.09 -5.70 -6.11
CA ILE A 185 8.32 -7.09 -6.56
C ILE A 185 8.13 -8.00 -5.37
N SER A 186 7.00 -8.70 -5.32
CA SER A 186 6.66 -9.75 -4.35
C SER A 186 5.49 -10.58 -4.88
N GLU A 187 5.07 -11.61 -4.14
CA GLU A 187 3.87 -12.37 -4.50
C GLU A 187 2.61 -11.49 -4.57
N CYS A 188 2.62 -10.33 -3.90
CA CYS A 188 1.54 -9.34 -3.93
C CYS A 188 1.54 -8.47 -5.20
N ALA A 189 2.53 -8.60 -6.09
CA ALA A 189 2.62 -7.80 -7.32
C ALA A 189 1.47 -8.11 -8.28
N ALA A 190 0.94 -9.33 -8.26
CA ALA A 190 -0.25 -9.70 -9.01
C ALA A 190 -1.47 -8.94 -8.46
N HIS A 191 -2.13 -8.16 -9.32
CA HIS A 191 -3.31 -7.40 -8.94
C HIS A 191 -4.59 -8.05 -9.44
N ASP A 192 -5.66 -7.86 -8.68
CA ASP A 192 -7.00 -8.26 -9.08
C ASP A 192 -7.52 -7.30 -10.16
N ILE A 193 -7.85 -7.84 -11.33
CA ILE A 193 -8.35 -7.09 -12.48
C ILE A 193 -9.77 -7.58 -12.77
N ARG A 194 -10.74 -6.67 -12.79
CA ARG A 194 -12.15 -6.98 -13.06
C ARG A 194 -12.77 -5.99 -14.03
N LEU A 195 -13.86 -6.42 -14.63
CA LEU A 195 -14.70 -5.60 -15.51
C LEU A 195 -16.10 -5.54 -14.94
N ASN A 196 -16.74 -4.38 -15.06
CA ASN A 196 -18.17 -4.22 -14.81
C ASN A 196 -18.62 -4.82 -13.46
N TYR A 197 -17.96 -4.39 -12.38
CA TYR A 197 -18.16 -4.97 -11.05
C TYR A 197 -19.51 -4.60 -10.44
N TYR A 198 -20.05 -3.42 -10.75
CA TYR A 198 -21.34 -2.97 -10.23
C TYR A 198 -22.48 -3.24 -11.22
N ASP A 199 -23.69 -3.40 -10.68
CA ASP A 199 -24.90 -3.58 -11.47
C ASP A 199 -25.11 -2.43 -12.48
N GLY A 200 -25.46 -2.79 -13.70
CA GLY A 200 -25.66 -1.85 -14.81
C GLY A 200 -24.39 -1.46 -15.55
N GLU A 201 -23.20 -1.88 -15.09
CA GLU A 201 -22.00 -1.79 -15.89
C GLU A 201 -21.98 -2.92 -16.93
N THR A 202 -21.78 -2.59 -18.20
CA THR A 202 -21.64 -3.57 -19.28
C THR A 202 -20.54 -3.12 -20.23
N THR A 203 -19.83 -4.09 -20.80
CA THR A 203 -18.87 -3.79 -21.86
C THR A 203 -19.65 -3.28 -23.07
N PRO A 204 -19.29 -2.12 -23.65
CA PRO A 204 -19.97 -1.62 -24.84
C PRO A 204 -19.92 -2.63 -25.99
N ASP A 205 -21.05 -2.77 -26.69
CA ASP A 205 -21.20 -3.75 -27.77
C ASP A 205 -20.12 -3.57 -28.85
N GLY A 206 -19.64 -4.70 -29.39
CA GLY A 206 -18.58 -4.74 -30.40
C GLY A 206 -17.15 -4.69 -29.84
N LEU A 207 -16.99 -4.46 -28.53
CA LEU A 207 -15.70 -4.60 -27.85
C LEU A 207 -15.59 -5.95 -27.14
N THR A 208 -14.39 -6.52 -27.15
CA THR A 208 -14.03 -7.68 -26.34
C THR A 208 -12.89 -7.31 -25.41
N VAL A 209 -12.96 -7.77 -24.17
CA VAL A 209 -11.90 -7.58 -23.17
C VAL A 209 -11.50 -8.92 -22.60
N VAL A 210 -10.22 -9.26 -22.69
CA VAL A 210 -9.64 -10.48 -22.13
C VAL A 210 -8.66 -10.10 -21.04
N ILE A 211 -8.89 -10.59 -19.83
CA ILE A 211 -7.98 -10.40 -18.69
C ILE A 211 -7.06 -11.61 -18.59
N THR A 212 -5.76 -11.34 -18.48
CA THR A 212 -4.73 -12.37 -18.36
C THR A 212 -3.94 -12.14 -17.07
N PRO A 213 -3.91 -13.11 -16.13
CA PRO A 213 -3.09 -13.00 -14.93
C PRO A 213 -1.59 -13.11 -15.28
N PRO A 214 -0.68 -12.70 -14.39
CA PRO A 214 0.76 -12.92 -14.56
C PRO A 214 1.09 -14.39 -14.83
N ALA A 215 2.02 -14.64 -15.77
CA ALA A 215 2.44 -15.99 -16.13
C ALA A 215 3.25 -16.69 -15.02
N ALA A 216 3.93 -15.90 -14.18
CA ALA A 216 4.67 -16.37 -13.03
C ALA A 216 4.48 -15.40 -11.86
N LYS A 217 4.53 -15.94 -10.63
CA LYS A 217 4.53 -15.12 -9.42
C LYS A 217 5.96 -14.73 -9.07
N ALA A 218 6.17 -13.46 -8.72
CA ALA A 218 7.39 -13.02 -8.08
C ALA A 218 7.52 -13.60 -6.67
N ALA A 219 8.74 -13.72 -6.16
CA ALA A 219 9.00 -14.16 -4.80
C ALA A 219 9.07 -12.96 -3.83
N ASN A 220 8.67 -13.18 -2.58
CA ASN A 220 8.72 -12.17 -1.53
C ASN A 220 10.18 -11.81 -1.16
N PRO A 221 10.45 -10.58 -0.69
CA PRO A 221 11.74 -10.22 -0.11
C PRO A 221 11.98 -11.00 1.20
N ASP A 222 13.24 -11.21 1.54
CA ASP A 222 13.66 -11.77 2.84
C ASP A 222 13.57 -10.69 3.94
N ILE A 223 12.82 -10.99 5.01
CA ILE A 223 12.65 -10.07 6.15
C ILE A 223 13.71 -10.25 7.26
N THR A 224 14.66 -11.18 7.12
CA THR A 224 15.63 -11.52 8.18
C THR A 224 16.35 -10.29 8.74
N ARG A 225 16.81 -9.39 7.86
CA ARG A 225 17.50 -8.15 8.28
C ARG A 225 16.55 -7.17 8.98
N SER A 226 15.33 -7.03 8.48
CA SER A 226 14.30 -6.21 9.10
C SER A 226 13.98 -6.72 10.52
N VAL A 227 13.84 -8.04 10.71
CA VAL A 227 13.59 -8.66 12.01
C VAL A 227 14.75 -8.45 12.98
N ALA A 228 15.99 -8.66 12.53
CA ALA A 228 17.18 -8.39 13.35
C ALA A 228 17.27 -6.93 13.81
N ASN A 229 16.77 -5.99 13.01
CA ASN A 229 16.79 -4.56 13.29
C ASN A 229 15.55 -4.05 14.07
N MET A 230 14.64 -4.93 14.49
CA MET A 230 13.50 -4.54 15.35
C MET A 230 13.95 -3.93 16.69
N GLY A 231 15.18 -4.27 17.13
CA GLY A 231 15.77 -3.81 18.38
C GLY A 231 15.01 -4.32 19.61
N GLU A 232 15.24 -3.69 20.77
CA GLU A 232 14.62 -4.10 22.05
C GLU A 232 13.19 -3.56 22.23
N ARG A 233 12.68 -2.81 21.24
CA ARG A 233 11.33 -2.25 21.33
C ARG A 233 10.29 -3.37 21.28
N GLN A 234 9.40 -3.38 22.28
CA GLN A 234 8.26 -4.30 22.31
C GLN A 234 7.14 -3.78 21.41
N TYR A 235 6.62 -4.65 20.54
CA TYR A 235 5.45 -4.43 19.70
C TYR A 235 4.34 -5.40 20.11
N ASN A 236 3.10 -4.94 20.14
CA ASN A 236 1.94 -5.74 20.55
C ASN A 236 1.30 -6.45 19.36
N TYR A 237 1.35 -5.83 18.18
CA TYR A 237 0.81 -6.40 16.95
C TYR A 237 1.83 -6.29 15.83
N VAL A 238 1.86 -7.29 14.96
CA VAL A 238 2.72 -7.33 13.79
C VAL A 238 1.87 -7.53 12.54
N VAL A 239 2.03 -6.64 11.57
CA VAL A 239 1.42 -6.72 10.25
C VAL A 239 2.51 -7.12 9.27
N MET A 240 2.39 -8.31 8.68
CA MET A 240 3.30 -8.78 7.64
C MET A 240 2.50 -9.22 6.42
N PRO A 241 2.78 -8.66 5.22
CA PRO A 241 1.98 -8.97 4.03
C PRO A 241 2.38 -10.29 3.36
N TYR A 242 3.59 -10.79 3.64
CA TYR A 242 4.14 -11.99 3.02
C TYR A 242 3.57 -13.24 3.68
N ARG A 243 3.18 -14.23 2.88
CA ARG A 243 2.53 -15.47 3.35
C ARG A 243 3.38 -16.71 3.08
N ASP A 244 4.59 -16.53 2.56
CA ASP A 244 5.52 -17.61 2.29
C ASP A 244 6.09 -18.19 3.60
N LEU A 245 6.41 -19.48 3.54
CA LEU A 245 6.88 -20.22 4.71
C LEU A 245 8.21 -19.66 5.26
N ALA A 246 9.09 -19.12 4.40
CA ALA A 246 10.39 -18.62 4.83
C ALA A 246 10.23 -17.40 5.75
N ASN A 247 9.47 -16.39 5.31
CA ASN A 247 9.22 -15.20 6.11
C ASN A 247 8.39 -15.50 7.39
N LEU A 248 7.41 -16.41 7.30
CA LEU A 248 6.65 -16.84 8.48
C LEU A 248 7.54 -17.52 9.53
N ASN A 249 8.49 -18.35 9.11
CA ASN A 249 9.43 -19.01 10.02
C ASN A 249 10.40 -18.01 10.66
N VAL A 250 10.90 -17.03 9.90
CA VAL A 250 11.76 -15.96 10.44
C VAL A 250 11.03 -15.19 11.55
N LEU A 251 9.79 -14.77 11.29
CA LEU A 251 9.00 -14.05 12.29
C LEU A 251 8.66 -14.94 13.49
N SER A 252 8.26 -16.20 13.25
CA SER A 252 7.94 -17.15 14.33
C SER A 252 9.13 -17.38 15.26
N ALA A 253 10.35 -17.51 14.72
CA ALA A 253 11.54 -17.74 15.52
C ALA A 253 11.91 -16.53 16.38
N GLU A 254 11.62 -15.31 15.92
CA GLU A 254 11.81 -14.09 16.72
C GLU A 254 10.77 -13.97 17.84
N LEU A 255 9.50 -14.24 17.54
CA LEU A 255 8.42 -14.10 18.52
C LEU A 255 8.53 -15.09 19.69
N LEU A 256 9.22 -16.22 19.52
CA LEU A 256 9.51 -17.16 20.62
C LEU A 256 10.60 -16.67 21.59
N LYS A 257 11.40 -15.69 21.20
CA LYS A 257 12.51 -15.15 22.01
C LYS A 257 12.11 -13.93 22.86
N ARG A 258 10.96 -13.31 22.56
CA ARG A 258 10.46 -12.08 23.20
C ARG A 258 9.32 -12.39 24.17
#